data_AF-A0A0U5GQA5-F1
#
_entry.id   AF-A0A0U5GQA5-F1
#
_cell.length_a   1.000
_cell.length_b   1.000
_cell.length_c   1.000
_cell.angle_alpha   90.00
_cell.angle_beta   90.00
_cell.angle_gamma   90.00
#
_symmetry.space_group_name_H-M   'P 1'
#
loop_
_entity.id
_entity.type
_entity.pdbx_description
1 polymer ?
#
loop_
_entity_poly.entity_id
_entity_poly.type
_entity_poly.pdbx_seq_one_letter_code
_entity_poly.pdbx_strand_id
1 'polypeptide(L)'
;MTSMRFPHHTRRGFLDDFRTPQTTLYHNNTPLYSQLILLQFNPPKTRITTMPWSQTQFTLPPRSRGSYLITDHIVSSVPQIRDYKVGMLNLFIQHTSCALSLNENWDEDVREDMSDALDRIAPVDKKGNLYRHSAEGEDDMPAHIKSALIGASVNIPITNGKLATGTWQGIWYLEFRASRHTRKVVATIQGEKA
;
A
#
# COMPACT_ATOMS: atom_id res chain seq x y z
N MET A 1 -27.33 -17.96 -29.19
CA MET A 1 -26.68 -16.94 -30.05
C MET A 1 -26.00 -15.98 -29.09
N THR A 2 -24.68 -15.86 -28.97
CA THR A 2 -23.61 -15.87 -29.98
C THR A 2 -22.30 -16.24 -29.25
N SER A 3 -21.50 -17.19 -29.76
CA SER A 3 -20.14 -17.43 -29.30
C SER A 3 -19.14 -16.92 -30.34
N MET A 4 -18.15 -16.14 -29.90
CA MET A 4 -17.06 -15.65 -30.74
C MET A 4 -15.88 -16.64 -30.68
N ARG A 5 -15.42 -17.09 -31.85
CA ARG A 5 -14.17 -17.82 -32.06
C ARG A 5 -13.10 -16.86 -32.60
N PHE A 6 -11.87 -17.00 -32.14
CA PHE A 6 -10.68 -16.38 -32.73
C PHE A 6 -9.89 -17.42 -33.57
N PRO A 7 -9.31 -17.05 -34.73
CA PRO A 7 -8.40 -17.92 -35.47
C PRO A 7 -6.91 -17.64 -35.22
N HIS A 8 -6.12 -18.71 -35.28
CA HIS A 8 -4.65 -18.73 -35.29
C HIS A 8 -4.09 -18.46 -36.69
N HIS A 9 -2.93 -17.79 -36.75
CA HIS A 9 -2.08 -17.75 -37.94
C HIS A 9 -0.62 -18.07 -37.57
N THR A 10 -0.10 -19.13 -38.19
CA THR A 10 1.32 -19.53 -38.20
C THR A 10 1.88 -19.31 -39.61
N ARG A 11 3.07 -18.73 -39.76
CA ARG A 11 3.77 -18.58 -41.06
C ARG A 11 5.13 -19.27 -41.07
N ARG A 12 5.25 -20.19 -42.05
CA ARG A 12 6.33 -20.48 -43.02
C ARG A 12 7.79 -20.62 -42.56
N GLY A 13 8.39 -21.74 -42.98
CA GLY A 13 9.85 -21.92 -43.12
C GLY A 13 10.37 -21.67 -44.54
N PHE A 14 11.68 -21.85 -44.74
CA PHE A 14 12.35 -22.49 -45.89
C PHE A 14 13.87 -22.56 -45.65
N LEU A 15 14.51 -23.65 -46.11
CA LEU A 15 15.95 -23.95 -46.09
C LEU A 15 16.68 -23.31 -47.30
N ASP A 16 17.98 -23.06 -47.21
CA ASP A 16 18.99 -23.76 -48.04
C ASP A 16 20.44 -23.24 -47.84
N ASP A 17 21.35 -24.19 -48.10
CA ASP A 17 22.78 -24.34 -47.81
C ASP A 17 23.65 -23.90 -49.00
N PHE A 18 24.81 -23.25 -48.77
CA PHE A 18 25.90 -23.18 -49.77
C PHE A 18 27.30 -23.04 -49.11
N ARG A 19 28.22 -23.86 -49.65
CA ARG A 19 29.58 -24.19 -49.17
C ARG A 19 30.68 -23.16 -49.54
N THR A 20 31.78 -23.27 -48.79
CA THR A 20 33.11 -22.61 -48.76
C THR A 20 33.91 -22.54 -50.08
N PRO A 21 35.04 -21.77 -50.16
CA PRO A 21 36.37 -22.39 -49.93
C PRO A 21 37.46 -21.49 -49.27
N GLN A 22 38.56 -22.15 -48.85
CA GLN A 22 39.76 -21.65 -48.14
C GLN A 22 40.69 -20.71 -48.93
N THR A 23 41.54 -19.95 -48.21
CA THR A 23 42.87 -19.48 -48.69
C THR A 23 43.79 -19.08 -47.52
N THR A 24 45.07 -18.90 -47.85
CA THR A 24 46.28 -19.34 -47.12
C THR A 24 47.02 -18.21 -46.35
N LEU A 25 47.77 -18.63 -45.32
CA LEU A 25 48.94 -18.06 -44.61
C LEU A 25 49.46 -16.64 -44.97
N TYR A 26 49.75 -15.82 -43.93
CA TYR A 26 50.90 -14.90 -43.89
C TYR A 26 51.52 -14.79 -42.48
N HIS A 27 52.83 -14.58 -42.49
CA HIS A 27 53.80 -14.64 -41.40
C HIS A 27 54.00 -13.26 -40.72
N ASN A 28 54.34 -13.30 -39.42
CA ASN A 28 55.08 -12.35 -38.58
C ASN A 28 55.17 -10.86 -38.96
N ASN A 29 54.82 -9.99 -38.00
CA ASN A 29 55.60 -8.80 -37.62
C ASN A 29 55.02 -8.13 -36.36
N THR A 30 55.77 -8.12 -35.25
CA THR A 30 55.62 -7.13 -34.17
C THR A 30 56.29 -5.81 -34.59
N PRO A 31 55.77 -4.64 -34.18
CA PRO A 31 56.52 -3.93 -33.15
C PRO A 31 55.67 -3.19 -32.09
N LEU A 32 56.37 -2.96 -30.98
CA LEU A 32 56.07 -2.15 -29.80
C LEU A 32 55.43 -0.79 -30.12
N TYR A 33 54.40 -0.39 -29.37
CA TYR A 33 54.25 0.93 -28.72
C TYR A 33 52.87 1.00 -28.05
N SER A 34 52.85 1.12 -26.73
CA SER A 34 51.98 2.02 -25.95
C SER A 34 51.96 1.55 -24.50
N GLN A 35 52.75 2.21 -23.65
CA GLN A 35 52.48 2.20 -22.22
C GLN A 35 51.21 3.01 -21.98
N LEU A 36 50.05 2.36 -22.10
CA LEU A 36 48.79 2.87 -21.57
C LEU A 36 48.78 2.60 -20.08
N ILE A 37 48.96 3.67 -19.30
CA ILE A 37 48.59 3.71 -17.88
C ILE A 37 47.10 3.38 -17.84
N LEU A 38 46.78 2.12 -17.50
CA LEU A 38 45.44 1.73 -17.08
C LEU A 38 45.19 2.39 -15.72
N LEU A 39 44.71 3.64 -15.74
CA LEU A 39 43.95 4.17 -14.61
C LEU A 39 42.78 3.21 -14.43
N GLN A 40 42.89 2.33 -13.44
CA GLN A 40 41.76 1.52 -12.99
C GLN A 40 40.71 2.49 -12.46
N PHE A 41 39.81 2.89 -13.36
CA PHE A 41 38.54 3.50 -12.99
C PHE A 41 37.81 2.45 -12.18
N ASN A 42 37.91 2.55 -10.86
CA ASN A 42 37.11 1.74 -9.95
C ASN A 42 35.77 2.48 -9.87
N PRO A 43 34.70 2.03 -10.57
CA PRO A 43 33.42 2.70 -10.46
C PRO A 43 33.00 2.69 -8.99
N PRO A 44 32.43 3.80 -8.46
CA PRO A 44 31.95 3.81 -7.09
C PRO A 44 31.03 2.62 -6.90
N LYS A 45 31.31 1.79 -5.89
CA LYS A 45 30.45 0.66 -5.53
C LYS A 45 29.06 1.24 -5.26
N THR A 46 28.15 1.08 -6.21
CA THR A 46 26.74 1.42 -6.02
C THR A 46 26.24 0.51 -4.92
N ARG A 47 26.05 1.07 -3.73
CA ARG A 47 25.46 0.36 -2.61
C ARG A 47 24.00 0.12 -2.98
N ILE A 48 23.70 -1.07 -3.51
CA ILE A 48 22.31 -1.49 -3.71
C ILE A 48 21.69 -1.53 -2.30
N THR A 49 20.94 -0.48 -1.99
CA THR A 49 20.25 -0.40 -0.71
C THR A 49 18.95 -1.14 -0.94
N THR A 50 18.88 -2.40 -0.52
CA THR A 50 17.60 -3.11 -0.48
C THR A 50 16.71 -2.33 0.46
N MET A 51 15.57 -1.83 -0.04
CA MET A 51 14.58 -1.15 0.80
C MET A 51 13.77 -2.24 1.52
N PRO A 52 14.01 -2.50 2.82
CA PRO A 52 13.28 -3.53 3.53
C PRO A 52 11.77 -3.25 3.52
N TRP A 53 11.03 -4.33 3.29
CA TRP A 53 9.59 -4.39 3.47
C TRP A 53 9.32 -5.19 4.75
N SER A 54 8.37 -4.72 5.56
CA SER A 54 7.82 -5.50 6.66
C SER A 54 6.30 -5.37 6.69
N GLN A 55 5.61 -6.49 6.85
CA GLN A 55 4.16 -6.52 6.96
C GLN A 55 3.74 -7.26 8.22
N THR A 56 2.80 -6.69 8.95
CA THR A 56 2.20 -7.31 10.13
C THR A 56 0.68 -7.11 10.11
N GLN A 57 -0.02 -7.97 10.83
CA GLN A 57 -1.46 -7.90 10.98
C GLN A 57 -1.81 -7.89 12.46
N PHE A 58 -2.76 -7.03 12.83
CA PHE A 58 -3.30 -6.95 14.18
C PHE A 58 -4.79 -6.62 14.13
N THR A 59 -5.43 -6.67 15.29
CA THR A 59 -6.84 -6.32 15.46
C THR A 59 -7.00 -5.06 16.28
N LEU A 60 -8.01 -4.26 15.95
CA LEU A 60 -8.46 -3.15 16.77
C LEU A 60 -9.41 -3.66 17.88
N PRO A 61 -9.42 -3.00 19.05
CA PRO A 61 -10.39 -3.31 20.10
C PRO A 61 -11.83 -3.20 19.56
N PRO A 62 -12.74 -4.13 19.92
CA PRO A 62 -14.12 -4.06 19.45
C PRO A 62 -14.83 -2.79 19.93
N ARG A 63 -15.25 -1.96 18.98
CA ARG A 63 -16.01 -0.74 19.22
C ARG A 63 -17.38 -0.82 18.55
N SER A 64 -18.33 -0.09 19.12
CA SER A 64 -19.60 0.26 18.47
C SER A 64 -19.38 1.51 17.62
N ARG A 65 -20.45 2.02 17.01
CA ARG A 65 -20.42 3.25 16.22
C ARG A 65 -19.70 4.39 16.96
N GLY A 66 -18.82 5.08 16.25
CA GLY A 66 -18.10 6.26 16.73
C GLY A 66 -16.76 6.48 16.04
N SER A 67 -16.11 7.59 16.40
CA SER A 67 -14.79 7.99 15.92
C SER A 67 -13.77 7.89 17.05
N TYR A 68 -12.70 7.10 16.84
CA TYR A 68 -11.75 6.76 17.89
C TYR A 68 -10.32 7.14 17.50
N LEU A 69 -9.62 7.89 18.35
CA LEU A 69 -8.19 8.09 18.23
C LEU A 69 -7.46 6.79 18.61
N ILE A 70 -6.67 6.24 17.69
CA ILE A 70 -6.00 4.94 17.85
C ILE A 70 -4.48 4.99 17.62
N THR A 71 -3.88 6.17 17.54
CA THR A 71 -2.44 6.35 17.27
C THR A 71 -1.57 5.49 18.19
N ASP A 72 -1.83 5.47 19.50
CA ASP A 72 -1.03 4.69 20.47
C ASP A 72 -1.21 3.19 20.29
N HIS A 73 -2.42 2.74 19.92
CA HIS A 73 -2.68 1.34 19.59
C HIS A 73 -1.90 0.90 18.35
N ILE A 74 -1.79 1.79 17.34
CA ILE A 74 -0.97 1.53 16.14
C ILE A 74 0.51 1.42 16.51
N VAL A 75 1.06 2.41 17.25
CA VAL A 75 2.49 2.45 17.60
C VAL A 75 2.89 1.25 18.47
N SER A 76 2.00 0.81 19.36
CA SER A 76 2.22 -0.40 20.16
C SER A 76 2.10 -1.69 19.35
N SER A 77 1.19 -1.75 18.38
CA SER A 77 0.98 -2.92 17.52
C SER A 77 2.03 -3.08 16.42
N VAL A 78 2.73 -1.99 16.06
CA VAL A 78 3.75 -1.97 14.99
C VAL A 78 5.08 -1.42 15.54
N PRO A 79 5.72 -2.12 16.50
CA PRO A 79 6.96 -1.63 17.12
C PRO A 79 8.13 -1.49 16.14
N GLN A 80 8.07 -2.16 14.99
CA GLN A 80 9.08 -2.13 13.93
C GLN A 80 9.26 -0.74 13.32
N ILE A 81 8.32 0.19 13.50
CA ILE A 81 8.47 1.60 13.08
C ILE A 81 9.80 2.18 13.59
N ARG A 82 10.22 1.78 14.81
CA ARG A 82 11.45 2.26 15.46
C ARG A 82 12.73 1.87 14.71
N ASP A 83 12.68 0.85 13.87
CA ASP A 83 13.82 0.34 13.11
C ASP A 83 14.08 1.15 11.83
N TYR A 84 13.21 2.09 11.47
CA TYR A 84 13.28 2.84 10.22
C TYR A 84 13.74 4.28 10.43
N LYS A 85 14.74 4.70 9.65
CA LYS A 85 15.22 6.08 9.59
C LYS A 85 14.29 6.94 8.73
N VAL A 86 13.89 6.46 7.57
CA VAL A 86 12.91 7.09 6.67
C VAL A 86 12.06 6.00 6.05
N GLY A 87 10.74 6.18 6.00
CA GLY A 87 9.88 5.20 5.36
C GLY A 87 8.44 5.67 5.21
N MET A 88 7.59 4.73 4.82
CA MET A 88 6.14 4.89 4.72
C MET A 88 5.46 3.74 5.45
N LEU A 89 4.53 4.05 6.33
CA LEU A 89 3.59 3.10 6.91
C LEU A 89 2.26 3.20 6.16
N ASN A 90 1.89 2.13 5.46
CA ASN A 90 0.52 1.92 5.01
C ASN A 90 -0.26 1.15 6.08
N LEU A 91 -1.44 1.65 6.44
CA LEU A 91 -2.43 0.91 7.22
C LEU A 91 -3.64 0.65 6.33
N PHE A 92 -4.03 -0.61 6.20
CA PHE A 92 -5.20 -1.04 5.44
C PHE A 92 -6.15 -1.83 6.34
N ILE A 93 -7.38 -1.35 6.53
CA ILE A 93 -8.42 -2.06 7.27
C ILE A 93 -9.15 -3.03 6.33
N GLN A 94 -9.17 -4.32 6.68
CA GLN A 94 -9.74 -5.38 5.83
C GLN A 94 -11.26 -5.51 6.00
N HIS A 95 -11.98 -4.38 5.89
CA HIS A 95 -13.40 -4.27 6.21
C HIS A 95 -14.05 -3.20 5.33
N THR A 96 -15.33 -3.38 5.03
CA THR A 96 -16.10 -2.50 4.12
C THR A 96 -17.16 -1.66 4.83
N SER A 97 -17.25 -1.77 6.16
CA SER A 97 -18.24 -1.08 7.00
C SER A 97 -17.60 -0.26 8.13
N CYS A 98 -16.31 0.05 7.99
CA CYS A 98 -15.53 0.96 8.83
C CYS A 98 -14.44 1.63 8.00
N ALA A 99 -13.74 2.61 8.54
CA ALA A 99 -12.68 3.33 7.83
C ALA A 99 -11.51 3.71 8.73
N LEU A 100 -10.41 4.12 8.09
CA LEU A 100 -9.28 4.78 8.73
C LEU A 100 -9.15 6.20 8.19
N SER A 101 -8.81 7.15 9.04
CA SER A 101 -8.59 8.54 8.63
C SER A 101 -7.46 9.18 9.44
N LEU A 102 -6.97 10.33 8.99
CA LEU A 102 -6.05 11.20 9.74
C LEU A 102 -6.78 12.50 10.05
N ASN A 103 -6.93 12.82 11.34
CA ASN A 103 -7.63 14.03 11.78
C ASN A 103 -7.15 14.47 13.17
N GLU A 104 -7.83 15.44 13.79
CA GLU A 104 -7.43 16.05 15.06
C GLU A 104 -7.19 15.02 16.19
N ASN A 105 -6.11 15.18 16.96
CA ASN A 105 -5.75 14.26 18.05
C ASN A 105 -5.97 14.83 19.47
N TRP A 106 -6.61 16.01 19.57
CA TRP A 106 -6.70 16.75 20.83
C TRP A 106 -8.13 16.83 21.35
N ASP A 107 -9.00 17.51 20.63
CA ASP A 107 -10.38 17.75 21.06
C ASP A 107 -11.27 16.53 20.80
N GLU A 108 -12.01 16.10 21.82
CA GLU A 108 -12.96 15.00 21.70
C GLU A 108 -14.26 15.39 21.00
N ASP A 109 -14.66 16.66 21.08
CA ASP A 109 -15.87 17.16 20.43
C ASP A 109 -15.77 17.00 18.90
N VAL A 110 -14.56 17.15 18.34
CA VAL A 110 -14.30 16.96 16.90
C VAL A 110 -14.58 15.51 16.46
N ARG A 111 -14.38 14.52 17.34
CA ARG A 111 -14.69 13.11 17.07
C ARG A 111 -16.20 12.85 17.11
N GLU A 112 -16.91 13.48 18.05
CA GLU A 112 -18.36 13.37 18.14
C GLU A 112 -19.03 14.09 16.96
N ASP A 113 -18.66 15.33 16.68
CA ASP A 113 -19.16 16.12 15.54
C ASP A 113 -18.95 15.41 14.20
N MET A 114 -17.79 14.76 14.00
CA MET A 114 -17.54 13.98 12.80
C MET A 114 -18.48 12.77 12.70
N SER A 115 -18.72 12.07 13.81
CA SER A 115 -19.64 10.93 13.85
C SER A 115 -21.06 11.36 13.49
N ASP A 116 -21.47 12.49 14.07
CA ASP A 116 -22.74 13.18 13.83
C ASP A 116 -22.91 13.63 12.37
N ALA A 117 -21.88 14.24 11.79
CA ALA A 117 -21.88 14.68 10.40
C ALA A 117 -21.99 13.48 9.43
N LEU A 118 -21.29 12.38 9.70
CA LEU A 118 -21.38 11.17 8.89
C LEU A 118 -22.77 10.54 8.96
N ASP A 119 -23.41 10.53 10.14
CA ASP A 119 -24.79 10.07 10.30
C ASP A 119 -25.80 10.93 9.52
N ARG A 120 -25.51 12.21 9.26
CA ARG A 120 -26.31 13.05 8.36
C ARG A 120 -26.04 12.76 6.87
N ILE A 121 -24.78 12.50 6.51
CA ILE A 121 -24.37 12.20 5.12
C ILE A 121 -24.94 10.86 4.63
N ALA A 122 -24.89 9.84 5.48
CA ALA A 122 -25.41 8.50 5.19
C ALA A 122 -26.22 8.02 6.42
N PRO A 123 -27.51 8.37 6.48
CA PRO A 123 -28.35 8.09 7.65
C PRO A 123 -28.78 6.63 7.72
N VAL A 124 -29.06 6.14 8.94
CA VAL A 124 -29.65 4.81 9.17
C VAL A 124 -31.03 4.71 8.52
N ASP A 125 -31.30 3.59 7.85
CA ASP A 125 -32.58 3.35 7.18
C ASP A 125 -33.61 2.69 8.11
N LYS A 126 -34.12 3.48 9.06
CA LYS A 126 -35.12 3.02 10.04
C LYS A 126 -36.44 2.54 9.44
N LYS A 127 -36.72 2.88 8.18
CA LYS A 127 -37.98 2.54 7.49
C LYS A 127 -37.78 1.44 6.44
N GLY A 128 -36.54 1.06 6.15
CA GLY A 128 -36.19 0.06 5.13
C GLY A 128 -36.53 0.50 3.70
N ASN A 129 -36.61 1.80 3.43
CA ASN A 129 -37.00 2.33 2.12
C ASN A 129 -36.01 3.32 1.52
N LEU A 130 -34.91 3.62 2.23
CA LEU A 130 -33.85 4.50 1.77
C LEU A 130 -32.82 3.73 0.93
N TYR A 131 -32.49 2.51 1.34
CA TYR A 131 -31.49 1.69 0.66
C TYR A 131 -32.03 0.34 0.23
N ARG A 132 -31.48 -0.17 -0.88
CA ARG A 132 -31.80 -1.53 -1.37
C ARG A 132 -31.05 -2.61 -0.60
N HIS A 133 -29.88 -2.30 -0.04
CA HIS A 133 -29.03 -3.23 0.69
C HIS A 133 -29.25 -3.04 2.19
N SER A 134 -29.57 -4.12 2.89
CA SER A 134 -29.86 -4.13 4.34
C SER A 134 -29.67 -5.52 4.95
N ALA A 135 -28.88 -6.37 4.30
CA ALA A 135 -28.72 -7.79 4.65
C ALA A 135 -28.23 -7.99 6.09
N GLU A 136 -27.49 -7.02 6.62
CA GLU A 136 -26.96 -7.03 7.98
C GLU A 136 -27.60 -5.99 8.91
N GLY A 137 -28.77 -5.44 8.55
CA GLY A 137 -29.55 -4.51 9.37
C GLY A 137 -29.62 -3.08 8.82
N GLU A 138 -30.28 -2.20 9.59
CA GLU A 138 -30.63 -0.83 9.17
C GLU A 138 -29.41 0.09 8.94
N ASP A 139 -28.25 -0.24 9.50
CA ASP A 139 -27.01 0.52 9.39
C ASP A 139 -25.97 -0.11 8.44
N ASP A 140 -26.35 -1.17 7.72
CA ASP A 140 -25.50 -1.91 6.80
C ASP A 140 -25.04 -1.06 5.59
N MET A 141 -25.98 -0.67 4.71
CA MET A 141 -25.65 0.20 3.57
C MET A 141 -25.06 1.56 3.98
N PRO A 142 -25.57 2.26 5.01
CA PRO A 142 -24.94 3.49 5.51
C PRO A 142 -23.46 3.32 5.85
N ALA A 143 -23.08 2.23 6.50
CA ALA A 143 -21.70 1.95 6.85
C ALA A 143 -20.82 1.73 5.61
N HIS A 144 -21.35 1.07 4.58
CA HIS A 144 -20.66 0.92 3.29
C HIS A 144 -20.43 2.26 2.59
N ILE A 145 -21.44 3.15 2.60
CA ILE A 145 -21.32 4.49 2.00
C ILE A 145 -20.21 5.28 2.71
N LYS A 146 -20.25 5.34 4.05
CA LYS A 146 -19.23 6.06 4.85
C LYS A 146 -17.83 5.48 4.64
N SER A 147 -17.70 4.15 4.60
CA SER A 147 -16.43 3.48 4.34
C SER A 147 -15.88 3.82 2.96
N ALA A 148 -16.73 3.82 1.92
CA ALA A 148 -16.33 4.16 0.56
C ALA A 148 -15.93 5.64 0.41
N LEU A 149 -16.58 6.56 1.12
CA LEU A 149 -16.28 7.99 1.09
C LEU A 149 -14.95 8.34 1.79
N ILE A 150 -14.66 7.68 2.90
CA ILE A 150 -13.46 7.98 3.70
C ILE A 150 -12.26 7.16 3.25
N GLY A 151 -12.48 5.88 2.95
CA GLY A 151 -11.46 4.95 2.50
C GLY A 151 -11.00 3.96 3.58
N ALA A 152 -10.51 2.82 3.11
CA ALA A 152 -10.03 1.72 3.96
C ALA A 152 -8.56 1.87 4.38
N SER A 153 -7.85 2.92 3.94
CA SER A 153 -6.42 3.02 4.19
C SER A 153 -5.90 4.43 4.38
N VAL A 154 -4.84 4.52 5.18
CA VAL A 154 -4.03 5.73 5.36
C VAL A 154 -2.55 5.41 5.13
N ASN A 155 -1.82 6.37 4.60
CA ASN A 155 -0.37 6.30 4.40
C ASN A 155 0.29 7.38 5.25
N ILE A 156 1.17 7.00 6.17
CA ILE A 156 1.85 7.90 7.10
C ILE A 156 3.37 7.81 6.91
N PRO A 157 4.07 8.93 6.66
CA PRO A 157 5.52 8.91 6.59
C PRO A 157 6.15 8.54 7.95
N ILE A 158 7.29 7.86 7.90
CA ILE A 158 8.11 7.54 9.06
C ILE A 158 9.40 8.37 8.98
N THR A 159 9.80 8.97 10.10
CA THR A 159 11.07 9.68 10.24
C THR A 159 11.68 9.39 11.61
N ASN A 160 12.93 8.92 11.61
CA ASN A 160 13.73 8.62 12.81
C ASN A 160 12.96 7.78 13.84
N GLY A 161 12.39 6.66 13.40
CA GLY A 161 11.69 5.72 14.26
C GLY A 161 10.31 6.16 14.74
N LYS A 162 9.75 7.24 14.16
CA LYS A 162 8.46 7.82 14.57
C LYS A 162 7.56 8.08 13.37
N LEU A 163 6.25 8.08 13.60
CA LEU A 163 5.28 8.60 12.63
C LEU A 163 5.50 10.11 12.49
N ALA A 164 5.67 10.59 11.26
CA ALA A 164 5.87 12.00 10.94
C ALA A 164 4.53 12.69 10.67
N THR A 165 3.64 12.66 11.65
CA THR A 165 2.34 13.35 11.62
C THR A 165 2.50 14.82 11.99
N GLY A 166 1.54 15.67 11.58
CA GLY A 166 1.43 17.03 12.12
C GLY A 166 1.12 17.04 13.62
N THR A 167 1.37 18.17 14.30
CA THR A 167 1.15 18.33 15.75
C THR A 167 -0.24 17.87 16.19
N TRP A 168 -1.26 18.28 15.44
CA TRP A 168 -2.66 17.97 15.72
C TRP A 168 -3.15 16.73 15.00
N GLN A 169 -2.32 15.99 14.29
CA GLN A 169 -2.77 14.89 13.44
C GLN A 169 -2.59 13.54 14.14
N GLY A 170 -3.68 12.78 14.21
CA GLY A 170 -3.73 11.43 14.76
C GLY A 170 -4.44 10.46 13.83
N ILE A 171 -4.20 9.16 14.05
CA ILE A 171 -4.84 8.09 13.29
C ILE A 171 -6.18 7.77 13.95
N TRP A 172 -7.24 7.88 13.16
CA TRP A 172 -8.60 7.60 13.59
C TRP A 172 -9.09 6.26 13.05
N TYR A 173 -9.82 5.52 13.88
CA TYR A 173 -10.67 4.41 13.51
C TYR A 173 -12.12 4.84 13.59
N LEU A 174 -12.80 4.75 12.45
CA LEU A 174 -14.21 5.12 12.31
C LEU A 174 -15.04 3.85 12.21
N GLU A 175 -15.79 3.55 13.26
CA GLU A 175 -16.75 2.45 13.27
C GLU A 175 -18.14 2.99 12.93
N PHE A 176 -18.81 2.39 11.95
CA PHE A 176 -20.11 2.85 11.49
C PHE A 176 -21.26 1.97 11.96
N ARG A 177 -20.95 0.72 12.34
CA ARG A 177 -21.95 -0.25 12.81
C ARG A 177 -22.24 -0.06 14.30
N ALA A 178 -23.50 -0.13 14.67
CA ALA A 178 -23.94 -0.04 16.07
C ALA A 178 -23.46 -1.24 16.89
N SER A 179 -23.50 -2.43 16.30
CA SER A 179 -22.95 -3.66 16.87
C SER A 179 -21.43 -3.58 16.99
N ARG A 180 -20.88 -4.22 18.04
CA ARG A 180 -19.43 -4.25 18.23
C ARG A 180 -18.79 -5.27 17.28
N HIS A 181 -17.80 -4.82 16.51
CA HIS A 181 -17.04 -5.68 15.60
C HIS A 181 -15.55 -5.65 15.89
N THR A 182 -14.89 -6.80 15.74
CA THR A 182 -13.42 -6.87 15.71
C THR A 182 -12.93 -6.54 14.31
N ARG A 183 -12.14 -5.48 14.16
CA ARG A 183 -11.58 -5.05 12.88
C ARG A 183 -10.13 -5.49 12.73
N LYS A 184 -9.77 -5.93 11.53
CA LYS A 184 -8.43 -6.43 11.16
C LYS A 184 -7.72 -5.36 10.35
N VAL A 185 -6.48 -5.07 10.71
CA VAL A 185 -5.64 -4.08 10.02
C VAL A 185 -4.35 -4.76 9.58
N VAL A 186 -3.97 -4.53 8.33
CA VAL A 186 -2.65 -4.86 7.78
C VAL A 186 -1.81 -3.59 7.82
N ALA A 187 -0.66 -3.67 8.51
CA ALA A 187 0.36 -2.63 8.50
C ALA A 187 1.52 -3.07 7.61
N THR A 188 1.82 -2.27 6.59
CA THR A 188 2.97 -2.49 5.71
C THR A 188 3.92 -1.31 5.84
N ILE A 189 5.19 -1.58 6.14
CA ILE A 189 6.24 -0.57 6.16
C ILE A 189 7.21 -0.85 5.01
N GLN A 190 7.58 0.21 4.30
CA GLN A 190 8.66 0.23 3.33
C GLN A 190 9.56 1.44 3.61
N GLY A 191 10.88 1.25 3.65
CA GLY A 191 11.80 2.37 3.86
C GLY A 191 13.24 1.96 4.10
N GLU A 192 14.08 2.93 4.44
CA GLU A 192 15.47 2.75 4.87
C GLU A 192 15.50 2.45 6.37
N LYS A 193 16.06 1.30 6.75
CA LYS A 193 16.32 0.97 8.16
C LYS A 193 17.47 1.81 8.73
N ALA A 194 17.40 2.09 10.04
CA ALA A 194 18.44 2.78 10.79
C ALA A 194 19.68 1.89 11.02
#